data_AF-A0A0A8F193-F1
#
_entry.id   AF-A0A0A8F193-F1
#
_cell.length_a   1.000
_cell.length_b   1.000
_cell.length_c   1.000
_cell.angle_alpha   90.00
_cell.angle_beta   90.00
_cell.angle_gamma   90.00
#
_symmetry.space_group_name_H-M   'P 1'
#
loop_
_entity.id
_entity.type
_entity.pdbx_description
1 polymer ?
#
loop_
_entity_poly.entity_id
_entity_poly.type
_entity_poly.pdbx_seq_one_letter_code
_entity_poly.pdbx_strand_id
1 'polypeptide(L)'
;MIWANLTVPPQQFGKPVATVWLEGGKWDVWYARQGSNPEWNTVLYVREQPANAITVHIKDLTDDSITRGYVQPSWCMTSVQFGFEPRVGEPGLAVNSLSYGSAAVAASIGRARE
;
A
#
# COMPACT_ATOMS: atom_id res chain seq x y z
N MET A 1 2.03 -0.26 3.57
CA MET A 1 1.82 -1.72 3.47
C MET A 1 0.37 -1.99 3.09
N ILE A 2 0.14 -3.05 2.33
CA ILE A 2 -1.20 -3.45 1.86
C ILE A 2 -1.37 -4.91 2.25
N TRP A 3 -2.26 -5.20 3.20
CA TRP A 3 -2.51 -6.55 3.71
C TRP A 3 -3.81 -7.07 3.11
N ALA A 4 -3.68 -7.90 2.08
CA ALA A 4 -4.81 -8.54 1.42
C ALA A 4 -5.41 -9.69 2.25
N ASN A 5 -4.60 -10.33 3.09
CA ASN A 5 -4.99 -11.42 3.97
C ASN A 5 -4.12 -11.35 5.24
N LEU A 6 -4.70 -11.65 6.39
CA LEU A 6 -4.01 -11.69 7.68
C LEU A 6 -4.63 -12.77 8.56
N THR A 7 -3.79 -13.45 9.31
CA THR A 7 -4.23 -14.42 10.33
C THR A 7 -4.29 -13.78 11.72
N VAL A 8 -3.59 -12.66 11.93
CA VAL A 8 -3.51 -11.95 13.22
C VAL A 8 -3.53 -10.43 13.06
N PRO A 9 -4.10 -9.68 14.03
CA PRO A 9 -4.16 -8.22 13.97
C PRO A 9 -2.79 -7.53 13.84
N PRO A 10 -2.70 -6.39 13.13
CA PRO A 10 -1.45 -5.68 12.84
C PRO A 10 -0.97 -4.78 13.99
N GLN A 11 -1.38 -5.04 15.23
CA GLN A 11 -1.29 -4.09 16.36
C GLN A 11 0.12 -3.53 16.64
N GLN A 12 1.17 -4.26 16.24
CA GLN A 12 2.57 -3.82 16.34
C GLN A 12 2.94 -2.68 15.36
N PHE A 13 2.13 -2.44 14.33
CA PHE A 13 2.37 -1.43 13.28
C PHE A 13 1.60 -0.13 13.49
N GLY A 14 0.88 0.02 14.59
CA GLY A 14 0.20 1.26 14.94
C GLY A 14 -1.19 1.07 15.52
N LYS A 15 -2.07 2.03 15.23
CA LYS A 15 -3.48 2.01 15.64
C LYS A 15 -4.38 2.21 14.41
N PRO A 16 -5.61 1.66 14.41
CA PRO A 16 -6.57 1.97 13.36
C PRO A 16 -6.95 3.44 13.47
N VAL A 17 -7.00 4.13 12.32
CA VAL A 17 -7.32 5.56 12.23
C VAL A 17 -8.55 5.84 11.37
N ALA A 18 -8.92 4.94 10.46
CA ALA A 18 -10.10 5.06 9.61
C ALA A 18 -10.46 3.73 8.94
N THR A 19 -11.60 3.70 8.26
CA THR A 19 -11.97 2.68 7.27
C THR A 19 -12.28 3.40 5.96
N VAL A 20 -11.83 2.87 4.81
CA VAL A 20 -11.99 3.48 3.49
C VAL A 20 -12.40 2.45 2.43
N TRP A 21 -13.19 2.87 1.44
CA TRP A 21 -13.50 2.07 0.25
C TRP A 21 -12.57 2.48 -0.90
N LEU A 22 -11.66 1.59 -1.31
CA LEU A 22 -10.69 1.81 -2.40
C LEU A 22 -10.53 0.50 -3.17
N GLU A 23 -10.23 0.58 -4.48
CA GLU A 23 -9.88 -0.60 -5.28
C GLU A 23 -10.91 -1.76 -5.18
N GLY A 24 -12.20 -1.40 -5.05
CA GLY A 24 -13.29 -2.37 -4.93
C GLY A 24 -13.34 -3.14 -3.60
N GLY A 25 -12.72 -2.65 -2.52
CA GLY A 25 -12.77 -3.27 -1.20
C GLY A 25 -12.82 -2.26 -0.04
N LYS A 26 -13.23 -2.74 1.13
CA LYS A 26 -13.08 -2.01 2.40
C LYS A 26 -11.73 -2.30 3.02
N TRP A 27 -11.09 -1.23 3.49
CA TRP A 27 -9.77 -1.27 4.10
C TRP A 27 -9.78 -0.51 5.43
N ASP A 28 -9.37 -1.17 6.51
CA ASP A 28 -8.98 -0.48 7.73
C ASP A 28 -7.60 0.15 7.52
N VAL A 29 -7.52 1.45 7.76
CA VAL A 29 -6.29 2.23 7.65
C VAL A 29 -5.66 2.32 9.02
N TRP A 30 -4.40 1.90 9.12
CA TRP A 30 -3.58 1.95 10.32
C TRP A 30 -2.40 2.88 10.07
N TYR A 31 -2.00 3.62 11.10
CA TYR A 31 -0.88 4.53 11.02
C TYR A 31 0.00 4.48 12.27
N ALA A 32 1.31 4.55 12.06
CA ALA A 32 2.30 4.82 13.09
C ALA A 32 3.50 5.58 12.55
N ARG A 33 4.17 6.28 13.46
CA ARG A 33 5.58 6.64 13.35
C ARG A 33 6.44 5.49 13.86
N GLN A 34 7.45 5.08 13.11
CA GLN A 34 8.36 3.99 13.44
C GLN A 34 9.81 4.40 13.22
N GLY A 35 10.74 3.63 13.78
CA GLY A 35 12.17 3.95 13.79
C GLY A 35 12.59 4.73 15.03
N SER A 36 13.89 4.73 15.33
CA SER A 36 14.46 5.49 16.45
C SER A 36 15.30 6.68 15.99
N ASN A 37 15.94 6.60 14.81
CA ASN A 37 16.63 7.69 14.13
C ASN A 37 17.16 7.23 12.75
N PRO A 38 16.65 7.72 11.60
CA PRO A 38 15.50 8.60 11.44
C PRO A 38 14.18 7.87 11.72
N GLU A 39 13.13 8.63 12.05
CA GLU A 39 11.76 8.11 12.07
C GLU A 39 11.14 8.13 10.67
N TRP A 40 10.31 7.13 10.37
CA TRP A 40 9.51 7.05 9.14
C TRP A 40 8.03 6.86 9.45
N ASN A 41 7.20 7.10 8.43
CA ASN A 41 5.76 6.87 8.46
C ASN A 41 5.47 5.44 7.99
N THR A 42 4.68 4.70 8.75
CA THR A 42 4.12 3.41 8.34
C THR A 42 2.62 3.54 8.23
N VAL A 43 2.12 3.47 7.00
CA VAL A 43 0.68 3.40 6.70
C VAL A 43 0.36 1.98 6.27
N LEU A 44 -0.67 1.38 6.86
CA LEU A 44 -1.10 0.03 6.56
C LEU A 44 -2.58 0.02 6.17
N TYR A 45 -2.88 -0.55 5.01
CA TYR A 45 -4.24 -0.81 4.55
C TYR A 45 -4.54 -2.29 4.75
N VAL A 46 -5.49 -2.60 5.61
CA VAL A 46 -5.90 -3.96 5.95
C VAL A 46 -7.25 -4.25 5.34
N ARG A 47 -7.33 -5.23 4.43
CA ARG A 47 -8.60 -5.58 3.80
C ARG A 47 -9.52 -6.25 4.81
N GLU A 48 -10.76 -5.76 4.95
CA GLU A 48 -11.76 -6.38 5.83
C GLU A 48 -12.17 -7.77 5.34
N GLN A 49 -12.20 -7.96 4.02
CA GLN A 49 -12.50 -9.24 3.37
C GLN A 49 -11.21 -9.84 2.81
N PRO A 50 -10.66 -10.90 3.41
CA PRO A 50 -9.41 -11.51 2.96
C PRO A 50 -9.46 -11.97 1.51
N ALA A 51 -8.37 -11.77 0.78
CA ALA A 51 -8.21 -12.17 -0.60
C ALA A 51 -6.85 -12.82 -0.84
N ASN A 52 -6.84 -13.91 -1.62
CA ASN A 52 -5.61 -14.64 -2.00
C ASN A 52 -4.94 -14.07 -3.27
N ALA A 53 -5.62 -13.16 -3.96
CA ALA A 53 -5.11 -12.41 -5.09
C ALA A 53 -5.73 -11.01 -5.08
N ILE A 54 -4.94 -10.00 -5.42
CA ILE A 54 -5.40 -8.61 -5.55
C ILE A 54 -4.79 -7.97 -6.80
N THR A 55 -5.55 -7.06 -7.40
CA THR A 55 -5.06 -6.10 -8.39
C THR A 55 -5.45 -4.74 -7.87
N VAL A 56 -4.48 -3.84 -7.73
CA VAL A 56 -4.69 -2.49 -7.19
C VAL A 56 -3.87 -1.48 -7.96
N HIS A 57 -4.39 -0.26 -8.10
CA HIS A 57 -3.55 0.89 -8.42
C HIS A 57 -2.87 1.38 -7.15
N ILE A 58 -1.58 1.11 -7.00
CA ILE A 58 -0.78 1.58 -5.84
C ILE A 58 -0.89 3.10 -5.64
N LYS A 59 -1.13 3.84 -6.73
CA LYS A 59 -1.35 5.28 -6.70
C LYS A 59 -2.57 5.67 -5.85
N ASP A 60 -3.70 4.97 -5.94
CA ASP A 60 -4.92 5.34 -5.23
C ASP A 60 -4.74 5.24 -3.70
N LEU A 61 -4.03 4.21 -3.24
CA LEU A 61 -3.67 4.07 -1.82
C LEU A 61 -2.63 5.12 -1.39
N THR A 62 -1.71 5.49 -2.29
CA THR A 62 -0.71 6.52 -2.01
C THR A 62 -1.35 7.92 -1.95
N ASP A 63 -2.31 8.20 -2.82
CA ASP A 63 -3.10 9.44 -2.84
C ASP A 63 -3.97 9.58 -1.58
N ASP A 64 -4.57 8.49 -1.10
CA ASP A 64 -5.25 8.47 0.21
C ASP A 64 -4.25 8.76 1.35
N SER A 65 -3.06 8.14 1.32
CA SER A 65 -2.00 8.42 2.32
C SER A 65 -1.50 9.87 2.27
N ILE A 66 -1.42 10.48 1.08
CA ILE A 66 -1.08 11.89 0.89
C ILE A 66 -2.18 12.79 1.45
N THR A 67 -3.44 12.49 1.15
CA THR A 67 -4.60 13.25 1.63
C THR A 67 -4.67 13.27 3.17
N ARG A 68 -4.22 12.18 3.81
CA ARG A 68 -4.11 12.08 5.27
C ARG A 68 -2.86 12.73 5.86
N GLY A 69 -1.93 13.21 5.04
CA GLY A 69 -0.67 13.81 5.46
C GLY A 69 0.39 12.81 5.93
N TYR A 70 0.22 11.51 5.65
CA TYR A 70 1.17 10.46 6.05
C TYR A 70 2.29 10.24 5.03
N VAL A 71 2.09 10.65 3.79
CA VAL A 71 3.10 10.62 2.72
C VAL A 71 3.14 12.01 2.08
N GLN A 72 4.32 12.49 1.69
CA GLN A 72 4.43 13.77 0.99
C GLN A 72 4.50 13.54 -0.52
N PRO A 73 3.83 14.38 -1.33
CA PRO A 73 3.84 14.24 -2.79
C PRO A 73 5.22 14.48 -3.41
N SER A 74 6.15 15.10 -2.67
CA SER A 74 7.55 15.30 -3.09
C SER A 74 8.44 14.05 -2.87
N TRP A 75 7.95 12.99 -2.24
CA TRP A 75 8.71 11.78 -1.99
C TRP A 75 8.72 10.86 -3.22
N CYS A 76 9.81 10.11 -3.40
CA CYS A 76 9.95 9.15 -4.50
C CYS A 76 9.58 7.72 -4.04
N MET A 77 8.89 6.96 -4.89
CA MET A 77 8.72 5.52 -4.69
C MET A 77 10.02 4.80 -5.07
N THR A 78 10.57 4.02 -4.14
CA THR A 78 11.88 3.37 -4.31
C THR A 78 11.78 1.89 -4.65
N SER A 79 10.73 1.21 -4.19
CA SER A 79 10.50 -0.21 -4.47
C SER A 79 9.04 -0.59 -4.31
N VAL A 80 8.65 -1.69 -4.96
CA VAL A 80 7.39 -2.40 -4.74
C VAL A 80 7.74 -3.84 -4.39
N GLN A 81 7.20 -4.33 -3.27
CA GLN A 81 7.48 -5.65 -2.73
C GLN A 81 6.17 -6.35 -2.40
N PHE A 82 6.12 -7.67 -2.58
CA PHE A 82 4.97 -8.50 -2.26
C PHE A 82 5.43 -9.85 -1.72
N GLY A 83 4.82 -10.30 -0.63
CA GLY A 83 5.22 -11.50 0.07
C GLY A 83 4.44 -11.69 1.37
N PHE A 84 5.04 -12.42 2.30
CA PHE A 84 4.41 -12.80 3.56
C PHE A 84 5.26 -12.33 4.74
N GLU A 85 4.61 -12.08 5.89
CA GLU A 85 5.28 -11.81 7.17
C GLU A 85 4.95 -12.93 8.18
N PRO A 86 5.59 -14.11 8.07
CA PRO A 86 5.30 -15.23 8.95
C PRO A 86 5.81 -14.96 10.37
N ARG A 87 4.94 -15.09 11.38
CA ARG A 87 5.36 -15.05 12.80
C ARG A 87 5.79 -16.41 13.34
N VAL A 88 5.21 -17.47 12.79
CA VAL A 88 5.55 -18.87 13.04
C VAL A 88 5.64 -19.52 11.67
N GLY A 89 6.58 -20.45 11.49
CA GLY A 89 6.79 -21.09 10.18
C GLY A 89 5.50 -21.71 9.67
N GLU A 90 4.95 -21.16 8.59
CA GLU A 90 3.82 -21.72 7.85
C GLU A 90 4.36 -22.32 6.54
N PRO A 91 4.62 -23.64 6.49
CA PRO A 91 5.05 -24.29 5.26
C PRO A 91 3.99 -24.12 4.18
N GLY A 92 4.41 -23.80 2.95
CA GLY A 92 3.53 -23.77 1.78
C GLY A 92 3.02 -22.40 1.36
N LEU A 93 3.39 -21.31 2.05
CA LEU A 93 3.15 -19.97 1.53
C LEU A 93 3.97 -19.74 0.25
N ALA A 94 3.30 -19.37 -0.84
CA ALA A 94 3.92 -19.15 -2.14
C ALA A 94 3.31 -17.95 -2.86
N VAL A 95 4.16 -17.12 -3.47
CA VAL A 95 3.74 -16.12 -4.45
C VAL A 95 3.73 -16.78 -5.82
N ASN A 96 2.55 -17.13 -6.31
CA ASN A 96 2.41 -17.81 -7.61
C ASN A 96 2.70 -16.88 -8.79
N SER A 97 2.37 -15.59 -8.66
CA SER A 97 2.64 -14.58 -9.67
C SER A 97 2.70 -13.19 -9.04
N LEU A 98 3.57 -12.34 -9.58
CA LEU A 98 3.65 -10.93 -9.26
C LEU A 98 3.92 -10.16 -10.56
N SER A 99 3.12 -9.14 -10.84
CA SER A 99 3.38 -8.19 -11.92
C SER A 99 3.22 -6.77 -11.39
N TYR A 100 4.06 -5.88 -11.92
CA TYR A 100 4.03 -4.46 -11.59
C TYR A 100 4.39 -3.67 -12.84
N GLY A 101 3.68 -2.56 -13.08
CA GLY A 101 3.97 -1.64 -14.17
C GLY A 101 3.61 -0.22 -13.75
N SER A 102 4.40 0.75 -14.21
CA SER A 102 4.05 2.16 -14.11
C SER A 102 3.36 2.59 -15.41
N ALA A 103 2.14 3.12 -15.31
CA ALA A 103 1.53 3.82 -16.42
C ALA A 103 2.22 5.19 -16.56
N ALA A 104 2.90 5.43 -17.68
CA ALA A 104 3.34 6.78 -18.00
C ALA A 104 2.11 7.65 -18.32
N VAL A 105 2.04 8.86 -17.75
CA VAL A 105 1.10 9.86 -18.25
C VAL A 105 1.60 10.28 -19.63
N ALA A 106 0.85 9.94 -20.68
CA ALA A 106 1.14 10.43 -22.02
C ALA A 106 0.97 11.96 -22.04
N ALA A 107 2.07 12.71 -22.01
CA ALA A 107 2.04 14.15 -22.23
C ALA A 107 1.91 14.41 -23.74
N SER A 108 0.71 14.77 -24.22
CA SER A 108 0.54 15.30 -25.56
C SER A 108 1.00 16.76 -25.56
N ILE A 109 2.24 17.01 -25.99
CA ILE A 109 2.68 18.36 -26.32
C ILE A 109 2.12 18.68 -27.71
N GLY A 110 0.94 19.30 -27.75
CA GLY A 110 0.40 19.88 -28.96
C GLY A 110 1.28 21.04 -29.42
N ARG A 111 2.10 20.83 -30.45
CA ARG A 111 2.82 21.92 -31.11
C ARG A 111 1.80 22.76 -31.88
N ALA A 112 1.49 23.96 -31.38
CA ALA A 112 0.88 24.99 -32.21
C ALA A 112 1.86 25.30 -33.35
N ARG A 113 1.39 25.19 -34.59
CA ARG A 113 2.09 25.72 -35.76
C ARG A 113 1.62 27.16 -35.95
N GLU A 114 2.56 28.08 -36.09
CA GLU A 114 2.37 29.35 -36.79
C GLU A 114 2.70 29.14 -38.27
#